data_AF-A0AAV4Z1Z9-F1
#
_entry.id   AF-A0AAV4Z1Z9-F1
#
_cell.length_a   1.000
_cell.length_b   1.000
_cell.length_c   1.000
_cell.angle_alpha   90.00
_cell.angle_beta   90.00
_cell.angle_gamma   90.00
#
_symmetry.space_group_name_H-M   'P 1'
#
loop_
_entity.id
_entity.type
_entity.pdbx_description
1 polymer ?
#
loop_
_entity_poly.entity_id
_entity_poly.type
_entity_poly.pdbx_seq_one_letter_code
_entity_poly.pdbx_strand_id
1 'polypeptide(L)' 'MDFCISALNEAIEKYESPEILNTDQGGQFTSDAFIDVLKSNGIQISMDGKGRWVE' A
#
# COMPACT_ATOMS: atom_id res chain seq x y z
N MET A 1 2.38 5.38 -11.41
CA MET A 1 3.05 4.85 -10.21
C MET A 1 3.43 5.98 -9.26
N ASP A 2 4.01 7.08 -9.77
CA ASP A 2 4.51 8.22 -8.96
C ASP A 2 3.45 8.88 -8.05
N PHE A 3 2.21 9.01 -8.54
CA PHE A 3 1.10 9.59 -7.78
C PHE A 3 0.77 8.79 -6.51
N CYS A 4 0.70 7.46 -6.58
CA CYS A 4 0.35 6.61 -5.44
C CYS A 4 1.42 6.67 -4.33
N ILE A 5 2.69 6.75 -4.72
CA ILE A 5 3.82 6.87 -3.79
C ILE A 5 3.79 8.25 -3.12
N SER A 6 3.56 9.32 -3.89
CA SER A 6 3.45 10.68 -3.36
C SER A 6 2.29 10.81 -2.37
N ALA A 7 1.12 10.28 -2.72
CA ALA A 7 -0.05 10.26 -1.85
C ALA A 7 0.16 9.43 -0.58
N LEU A 8 0.88 8.29 -0.68
CA LEU A 8 1.22 7.46 0.47
C LEU A 8 2.17 8.19 1.43
N ASN A 9 3.22 8.83 0.91
CA ASN A 9 4.15 9.60 1.73
C ASN A 9 3.43 10.76 2.45
N GLU A 10 2.58 11.51 1.73
CA GLU A 10 1.79 12.59 2.31
C GLU A 10 0.86 12.08 3.43
N ALA A 11 0.26 10.89 3.25
CA ALA A 11 -0.59 10.29 4.27
C ALA A 11 0.21 9.86 5.52
N ILE A 12 1.39 9.25 5.34
CA ILE A 12 2.29 8.85 6.43
C ILE A 12 2.80 10.07 7.21
N GLU A 13 3.05 11.19 6.54
CA GLU A 13 3.49 12.43 7.20
C GLU A 13 2.36 13.12 7.97
N LYS A 14 1.13 13.05 7.46
CA LYS A 14 -0.03 13.74 8.06
C LYS A 14 -0.76 12.93 9.12
N TYR A 15 -0.67 11.61 9.06
CA TYR A 15 -1.44 10.70 9.90
C TYR A 15 -0.51 9.66 10.53
N GLU A 16 -0.91 9.11 11.68
CA GLU A 16 -0.22 7.95 12.23
C GLU A 16 -0.30 6.79 11.24
N SER A 17 0.85 6.14 11.01
CA SER A 17 0.93 5.01 10.08
C SER A 17 0.18 3.80 10.62
N PRO A 18 -0.66 3.14 9.82
CA PRO A 18 -1.35 1.93 10.25
C PRO A 18 -0.35 0.78 10.42
N GLU A 19 -0.63 -0.14 11.33
CA GLU A 19 0.18 -1.37 11.51
C GLU A 19 0.07 -2.29 10.28
N ILE A 20 -1.11 -2.35 9.65
CA ILE A 20 -1.40 -3.17 8.47
C ILE A 20 -2.11 -2.33 7.40
N LEU A 21 -1.60 -2.34 6.18
CA LEU A 21 -2.24 -1.80 4.98
C LEU A 21 -2.71 -2.94 4.07
N ASN A 22 -4.00 -2.97 3.76
CA ASN A 22 -4.55 -3.87 2.74
C ASN A 22 -4.41 -3.22 1.37
N THR A 23 -3.85 -3.96 0.41
CA THR A 23 -3.68 -3.48 -0.97
C THR A 23 -4.26 -4.49 -1.95
N ASP A 24 -5.08 -4.04 -2.90
CA ASP A 24 -5.53 -4.90 -4.00
C ASP A 24 -4.34 -5.26 -4.90
N GLN A 25 -4.36 -6.45 -5.52
CA GLN A 25 -3.33 -6.91 -6.48
C GLN A 25 -3.32 -6.12 -7.82
N GLY A 26 -3.82 -4.89 -7.83
CA GLY A 26 -3.65 -3.99 -8.96
C GLY A 26 -2.18 -3.65 -9.18
N GLY A 27 -1.74 -3.60 -10.44
CA GLY A 27 -0.36 -3.28 -10.82
C GLY A 27 0.20 -1.99 -10.19
N GLN A 28 -0.66 -1.04 -9.83
CA GLN A 28 -0.28 0.24 -9.20
C GLN A 28 0.10 0.15 -7.71
N PHE A 29 -0.28 -0.92 -7.01
CA PHE A 29 0.02 -1.14 -5.58
C PHE A 29 1.05 -2.27 -5.37
N THR A 30 1.55 -2.84 -6.46
CA THR A 30 2.46 -3.99 -6.47
C THR A 30 3.85 -3.65 -7.01
N SER A 31 4.13 -2.37 -7.29
CA SER A 31 5.51 -1.96 -7.63
C SER A 31 6.43 -2.05 -6.43
N ASP A 32 7.66 -2.50 -6.64
CA ASP A 32 8.69 -2.62 -5.60
C ASP A 32 8.86 -1.30 -4.82
N ALA A 33 8.84 -0.17 -5.52
CA ALA A 33 8.95 1.16 -4.91
C ALA A 33 7.81 1.47 -3.90
N PHE A 34 6.59 1.00 -4.16
CA PHE A 34 5.47 1.18 -3.23
C PHE A 34 5.61 0.28 -1.99
N ILE A 35 6.04 -0.96 -2.21
CA ILE A 35 6.29 -1.94 -1.14
C ILE A 35 7.45 -1.46 -0.23
N ASP A 36 8.49 -0.87 -0.81
CA ASP A 36 9.66 -0.40 -0.07
C ASP A 36 9.33 0.78 0.85
N VAL A 37 8.46 1.70 0.41
CA VAL A 37 7.98 2.81 1.26
C VAL A 37 7.22 2.27 2.46
N LEU A 38 6.32 1.30 2.27
CA LEU A 38 5.55 0.70 3.35
C LEU A 38 6.43 -0.03 4.37
N LYS A 39 7.35 -0.87 3.89
CA LYS A 39 8.31 -1.59 4.75
C LYS A 39 9.22 -0.64 5.53
N SER A 40 9.69 0.44 4.90
CA SER A 40 10.57 1.43 5.56
C SER A 40 9.86 2.16 6.70
N ASN A 41 8.53 2.25 6.64
CA ASN A 41 7.70 2.84 7.70
C ASN A 41 7.15 1.79 8.68
N GLY A 42 7.59 0.53 8.59
CA GLY A 42 7.14 -0.55 9.47
C GLY A 42 5.70 -1.01 9.22
N ILE A 43 5.09 -0.59 8.11
CA ILE A 43 3.71 -0.93 7.75
C ILE A 43 3.71 -2.34 7.13
N GLN A 44 2.98 -3.26 7.75
CA GLN A 44 2.78 -4.60 7.19
C GLN A 44 1.79 -4.55 6.03
N ILE A 45 2.03 -5.36 5.01
CA ILE A 45 1.19 -5.39 3.82
C ILE A 45 0.44 -6.71 3.82
N SER A 46 -0.89 -6.64 3.83
CA SER A 46 -1.77 -7.79 3.67
C SER A 46 -2.37 -7.75 2.26
N MET A 47 -1.95 -8.70 1.43
CA MET A 47 -2.51 -8.92 0.10
C MET A 47 -3.46 -10.11 0.18
N ASP A 48 -4.71 -9.90 0.61
CA ASP A 48 -5.69 -10.97 0.52
C ASP A 48 -6.12 -11.15 -0.93
N GLY A 49 -5.46 -12.07 -1.64
CA GLY A 49 -5.76 -12.41 -3.03
C GLY A 49 -7.06 -13.20 -3.23
N LYS A 50 -7.88 -13.39 -2.19
CA LYS A 50 -9.15 -14.14 -2.25
C LYS A 50 -10.37 -13.22 -2.23
N GLY A 51 -10.42 -12.28 -3.17
CA GLY A 51 -11.51 -11.31 -3.22
C GLY A 51 -11.76 -10.73 -4.61
N ARG A 52 -11.66 -11.55 -5.67
CA ARG A 52 -12.46 -11.22 -6.86
C ARG A 52 -13.92 -11.29 -6.42
N TRP A 53 -14.55 -10.13 -6.23
CA TRP A 53 -15.99 -10.03 -6.30
C TRP A 53 -16.39 -10.50 -7.70
N VAL A 54 -16.82 -11.76 -7.79
CA VAL A 54 -17.61 -12.27 -8.90
C VAL A 54 -19.04 -12.29 -8.38
N GLU A 55 -19.72 -11.16 -8.49
CA GLU A 55 -21.16 -11.06 -8.78
C GLU A 55 -21.38 -9.86 -9.70
#